data_AF-A0A9X6WI69-F1
#
_entry.id   AF-A0A9X6WI69-F1
#
_cell.length_a   1.000
_cell.length_b   1.000
_cell.length_c   1.000
_cell.angle_alpha   90.00
_cell.angle_beta   90.00
_cell.angle_gamma   90.00
#
_symmetry.space_group_name_H-M   'P 1'
#
loop_
_entity.id
_entity.type
_entity.pdbx_description
1 polymer ?
#
loop_
_entity_poly.entity_id
_entity_poly.type
_entity_poly.pdbx_seq_one_letter_code
_entity_poly.pdbx_strand_id
1 'polypeptide(L)'
;MQRLMLKMPDGIVKGFDDKDELRGYLIGENLEEAGYDIYEVKQVLQEIENSELDEEDKKVLLKKLKKEEFEFEINDYMDLYDVLDNCDSMYDLF
;
A
#
# COMPACT_ATOMS: atom_id res chain seq x y z
N MET A 1 -11.06 -6.70 5.10
CA MET A 1 -9.63 -6.38 5.30
C MET A 1 -9.01 -6.33 3.93
N GLN A 2 -8.51 -5.15 3.60
CA GLN A 2 -7.94 -4.85 2.30
C GLN A 2 -6.79 -5.80 1.97
N ARG A 3 -6.75 -6.23 0.72
CA ARG A 3 -5.78 -7.20 0.19
C ARG A 3 -4.74 -6.55 -0.67
N LEU A 4 -5.11 -5.45 -1.33
CA LEU A 4 -4.25 -4.71 -2.24
C LEU A 4 -4.03 -3.31 -1.68
N MET A 5 -2.84 -2.78 -1.95
CA MET A 5 -2.44 -1.43 -1.58
C MET A 5 -1.96 -0.73 -2.83
N LEU A 6 -2.58 0.41 -3.17
CA LEU A 6 -2.14 1.31 -4.22
C LEU A 6 -1.32 2.43 -3.58
N LYS A 7 -0.12 2.68 -4.11
CA LYS A 7 0.67 3.88 -3.85
C LYS A 7 0.63 4.75 -5.10
N MET A 8 0.01 5.91 -4.98
CA MET A 8 -0.03 6.92 -6.02
C MET A 8 1.28 7.74 -6.04
N PRO A 9 1.66 8.33 -7.18
CA PRO A 9 2.90 9.09 -7.30
C PRO A 9 2.88 10.42 -6.51
N ASP A 10 1.70 10.91 -6.13
CA ASP A 10 1.53 12.05 -5.23
C ASP A 10 1.76 11.70 -3.75
N GLY A 11 1.99 10.43 -3.44
CA GLY A 11 2.25 9.92 -2.09
C GLY A 11 1.00 9.43 -1.36
N ILE A 12 -0.17 9.40 -1.98
CA ILE A 12 -1.35 8.81 -1.35
C ILE A 12 -1.28 7.28 -1.41
N VAL A 13 -1.54 6.64 -0.27
CA VAL A 13 -1.66 5.19 -0.13
C VAL A 13 -3.11 4.84 0.18
N LYS A 14 -3.69 3.93 -0.60
CA LYS A 14 -5.08 3.49 -0.45
C LYS A 14 -5.19 1.97 -0.56
N GLY A 15 -5.98 1.36 0.32
CA GLY A 15 -6.23 -0.07 0.27
C GLY A 15 -7.49 -0.42 -0.52
N PHE A 16 -7.52 -1.66 -1.02
CA PHE A 16 -8.64 -2.23 -1.78
C PHE A 16 -8.87 -3.68 -1.39
N ASP A 17 -10.12 -4.11 -1.37
CA ASP A 17 -10.50 -5.47 -0.99
C ASP A 17 -10.12 -6.49 -2.07
N ASP A 18 -10.21 -6.11 -3.35
CA ASP A 18 -9.89 -6.96 -4.49
C ASP A 18 -9.47 -6.17 -5.75
N LYS A 19 -9.12 -6.93 -6.79
CA LYS A 19 -8.62 -6.39 -8.06
C LYS A 19 -9.71 -5.64 -8.85
N ASP A 20 -10.98 -6.04 -8.71
CA ASP A 20 -12.08 -5.42 -9.44
C ASP A 20 -12.39 -4.02 -8.87
N GLU A 21 -12.37 -3.88 -7.54
CA GLU A 21 -12.50 -2.59 -6.85
C GLU A 21 -11.36 -1.64 -7.24
N LEU A 22 -10.12 -2.10 -7.13
CA LEU A 22 -8.93 -1.35 -7.53
C LEU A 22 -9.03 -0.89 -8.99
N ARG A 23 -9.41 -1.79 -9.90
CA ARG A 23 -9.54 -1.48 -11.33
C ARG A 23 -10.64 -0.44 -11.59
N GLY A 24 -11.78 -0.57 -10.90
CA GLY A 24 -12.86 0.40 -10.97
C GLY A 24 -12.40 1.79 -10.55
N TYR A 25 -11.57 1.87 -9.50
CA TYR A 25 -10.96 3.12 -9.06
C TYR A 25 -9.97 3.70 -10.08
N LEU A 26 -9.05 2.88 -10.61
CA LEU A 26 -8.06 3.32 -11.60
C LEU A 26 -8.72 3.89 -12.87
N ILE A 27 -9.77 3.23 -13.36
CA ILE A 27 -10.56 3.70 -14.51
C ILE A 27 -11.34 4.97 -14.16
N GLY A 28 -11.98 5.00 -12.99
CA GLY A 28 -12.79 6.13 -12.53
C GLY A 28 -12.00 7.43 -12.37
N GLU A 29 -10.79 7.32 -11.83
CA GLU A 29 -9.88 8.44 -11.60
C GLU A 29 -8.96 8.74 -12.80
N ASN A 30 -9.11 8.00 -13.90
CA ASN A 30 -8.30 8.14 -15.12
C ASN A 30 -6.78 8.01 -14.85
N LEU A 31 -6.43 7.10 -13.93
CA LEU A 31 -5.06 6.85 -13.47
C LEU A 31 -4.34 5.81 -14.33
N GLU A 32 -4.95 5.31 -15.40
CA GLU A 32 -4.37 4.29 -16.29
C GLU A 32 -3.02 4.71 -16.90
N GLU A 33 -2.75 6.02 -17.01
CA GLU A 33 -1.47 6.59 -17.49
C GLU A 33 -0.58 7.13 -16.35
N ALA A 34 -1.03 7.08 -15.10
CA ALA A 34 -0.26 7.54 -13.95
C ALA A 34 0.71 6.45 -13.48
N GLY A 35 1.94 6.82 -13.11
CA GLY A 35 2.89 5.89 -12.51
C GLY A 35 2.46 5.53 -11.09
N TYR A 36 1.74 4.44 -10.91
CA TYR A 36 1.34 3.90 -9.62
C TYR A 36 2.01 2.56 -9.33
N ASP A 37 2.18 2.26 -8.05
CA ASP A 37 2.70 0.99 -7.58
C ASP A 37 1.60 0.25 -6.81
N ILE A 38 1.43 -1.04 -7.06
CA ILE A 38 0.45 -1.87 -6.37
C ILE A 38 1.17 -2.97 -5.61
N TYR A 39 0.76 -3.21 -4.37
CA TYR A 39 1.38 -4.19 -3.49
C TYR A 39 0.33 -5.08 -2.85
N GLU A 40 0.70 -6.33 -2.54
CA GLU A 40 -0.13 -7.15 -1.67
C GLU A 40 0.02 -6.69 -0.22
N VAL A 41 -1.10 -6.33 0.43
CA VAL A 41 -1.10 -5.90 1.84
C VAL A 41 -0.47 -6.96 2.75
N LYS A 42 -0.68 -8.25 2.44
CA LYS A 42 -0.06 -9.34 3.21
C LYS A 42 1.47 -9.32 3.14
N GLN A 43 2.03 -9.08 1.96
CA GLN A 43 3.48 -8.97 1.79
C GLN A 43 4.01 -7.74 2.55
N VAL A 44 3.35 -6.59 2.39
CA VAL A 44 3.74 -5.35 3.11
C VAL A 44 3.71 -5.57 4.62
N LEU A 45 2.68 -6.22 5.16
CA LEU A 45 2.60 -6.52 6.60
C LEU A 45 3.72 -7.44 7.07
N GLN A 46 4.08 -8.44 6.27
CA GLN A 46 5.18 -9.36 6.56
C GLN A 46 6.53 -8.62 6.54
N GLU A 47 6.75 -7.74 5.57
CA GLU A 47 7.96 -6.93 5.48
C GLU A 47 8.06 -5.92 6.62
N ILE A 48 6.94 -5.34 7.09
CA ILE A 48 6.95 -4.51 8.31
C ILE A 48 7.41 -5.34 9.52
N GLU A 49 6.91 -6.57 9.68
CA GLU A 49 7.31 -7.42 10.80
C GLU A 49 8.81 -7.80 10.73
N ASN A 50 9.33 -8.05 9.52
CA ASN A 50 10.72 -8.43 9.27
C ASN A 50 11.72 -7.26 9.24
N SER A 51 11.24 -6.02 9.03
CA SER A 51 12.09 -4.83 8.92
C SER A 51 12.90 -4.55 10.17
N GLU A 52 13.93 -3.71 10.08
CA GLU A 52 14.71 -3.25 11.25
C GLU A 52 14.08 -2.03 11.95
N LEU A 53 12.83 -1.69 11.61
CA LEU A 53 12.10 -0.57 12.22
C LEU A 53 11.90 -0.76 13.72
N ASP A 54 11.82 0.36 14.44
CA ASP A 54 11.53 0.35 15.86
C ASP A 54 10.14 -0.25 16.15
N GLU A 55 9.98 -0.88 17.32
CA GLU A 55 8.74 -1.56 17.66
C GLU A 55 7.52 -0.64 17.68
N GLU A 56 7.70 0.64 18.02
CA GLU A 56 6.60 1.62 18.03
C GLU A 56 6.12 1.91 16.60
N ASP A 57 7.03 2.15 15.67
CA ASP A 57 6.71 2.45 14.27
C ASP A 57 6.08 1.25 13.57
N LYS A 58 6.62 0.04 13.81
CA LYS A 58 5.97 -1.21 13.37
C LYS A 58 4.55 -1.31 13.87
N LYS A 59 4.30 -1.08 15.16
CA LYS A 59 2.95 -1.14 15.75
C LYS A 59 2.00 -0.13 15.10
N VAL A 60 2.49 1.08 14.81
CA VAL A 60 1.70 2.13 14.15
C VAL A 60 1.33 1.71 12.71
N LEU A 61 2.31 1.29 11.91
CA LEU A 61 2.09 0.83 10.53
C LEU A 61 1.16 -0.38 10.45
N LEU A 62 1.43 -1.41 11.25
CA LEU A 62 0.58 -2.60 11.31
C LEU A 62 -0.85 -2.23 11.71
N LYS A 63 -1.03 -1.34 12.69
CA LYS A 63 -2.37 -0.89 13.10
C LYS A 63 -3.08 -0.12 11.99
N LYS A 64 -2.34 0.64 11.17
CA LYS A 64 -2.91 1.41 10.06
C LYS A 64 -3.35 0.48 8.93
N LEU A 65 -2.48 -0.43 8.50
CA LEU A 65 -2.72 -1.33 7.38
C LEU A 65 -3.64 -2.52 7.72
N LYS A 66 -3.76 -2.90 9.00
CA LYS A 66 -4.73 -3.91 9.45
C LYS A 66 -6.17 -3.39 9.61
N LYS A 67 -6.43 -2.11 9.28
CA LYS A 67 -7.79 -1.59 9.26
C LYS A 67 -8.61 -2.23 8.14
N GLU A 68 -9.93 -2.27 8.31
CA GLU A 68 -10.82 -2.73 7.25
C GLU A 68 -10.75 -1.81 6.04
N GLU A 69 -10.65 -0.50 6.25
CA GLU A 69 -10.42 0.51 5.23
C GLU A 69 -9.29 1.46 5.65
N PHE A 70 -8.31 1.67 4.77
CA PHE A 70 -7.25 2.66 4.96
C PHE A 70 -7.02 3.54 3.72
N GLU A 71 -6.76 4.81 4.00
CA GLU A 71 -6.26 5.82 3.08
C GLU A 71 -5.41 6.80 3.90
N PHE A 72 -4.22 7.16 3.42
CA PHE A 72 -3.30 8.09 4.10
C PHE A 72 -2.18 8.59 3.20
N GLU A 73 -1.54 9.68 3.60
CA GLU A 73 -0.32 10.17 2.96
C GLU A 73 0.89 9.38 3.47
N ILE A 74 1.68 8.83 2.57
CA ILE A 74 2.89 8.06 2.92
C ILE A 74 3.94 8.92 3.63
N ASN A 75 3.92 10.24 3.43
CA ASN A 75 4.82 11.17 4.10
C ASN A 75 4.61 11.24 5.63
N ASP A 76 3.43 10.85 6.12
CA ASP A 76 3.16 10.70 7.56
C ASP A 76 3.81 9.44 8.14
N TYR A 77 4.29 8.54 7.26
CA TYR A 77 4.79 7.22 7.57
C TYR A 77 6.02 6.92 6.70
N MET A 78 7.05 7.77 6.78
CA MET A 78 8.23 7.70 5.90
C MET A 78 8.90 6.32 5.91
N ASP A 79 8.89 5.62 7.05
CA ASP A 79 9.42 4.26 7.21
C ASP A 79 8.76 3.23 6.28
N LEU A 80 7.53 3.51 5.83
CA LEU A 80 6.84 2.67 4.87
C LEU A 80 7.56 2.64 3.52
N TYR A 81 8.26 3.71 3.11
CA TYR A 81 9.04 3.68 1.87
C TYR A 81 10.07 2.56 1.84
N ASP A 82 10.86 2.43 2.92
CA ASP A 82 11.89 1.40 3.03
C ASP A 82 11.30 -0.01 3.00
N VAL A 83 10.10 -0.19 3.59
CA VAL A 83 9.37 -1.46 3.52
C VAL A 83 8.92 -1.76 2.09
N LEU A 84 8.37 -0.77 1.38
CA LEU A 84 7.86 -0.95 0.02
C LEU A 84 8.96 -1.21 -0.99
N ASP A 85 10.16 -0.68 -0.79
CA ASP A 85 11.34 -0.98 -1.61
C ASP A 85 11.77 -2.46 -1.53
N ASN A 86 11.38 -3.15 -0.44
CA ASN A 86 11.60 -4.60 -0.27
C ASN A 86 10.40 -5.45 -0.73
N CYS A 87 9.29 -4.83 -1.15
CA CYS A 87 8.11 -5.52 -1.63
C CYS A 87 8.12 -5.65 -3.16
N ASP A 88 7.61 -6.77 -3.66
CA ASP A 88 7.37 -6.94 -5.10
C ASP A 88 6.12 -6.16 -5.50
N SER A 89 6.32 -5.08 -6.24
CA SER A 89 5.23 -4.33 -6.85
C SER A 89 4.59 -5.14 -7.97
N MET A 90 3.27 -5.30 -7.90
CA MET A 90 2.44 -5.96 -8.89
C MET A 90 2.15 -5.03 -10.07
N TYR A 91 2.96 -5.12 -11.13
CA TYR A 91 2.70 -4.40 -12.38
C TYR A 91 1.77 -5.18 -13.33
N ASP A 92 1.69 -6.52 -13.20
CA ASP A 92 0.91 -7.42 -14.06
C ASP A 92 -0.57 -7.53 -13.62
N LEU A 93 -1.22 -6.41 -13.33
CA LEU A 93 -2.68 -6.38 -13.18
C LEU A 93 -3.42 -6.21 -14.52
N PHE A 94 -2.66 -6.09 -15.63
CA PHE A 94 -3.13 -5.85 -16.99
C PHE A 94 -2.49 -6.81 -18.00
#